data_AF-A0A966CAN0-F1
#
_entry.id   AF-A0A966CAN0-F1
#
_cell.length_a   1.000
_cell.length_b   1.000
_cell.length_c   1.000
_cell.angle_alpha   90.00
_cell.angle_beta   90.00
_cell.angle_gamma   90.00
#
_symmetry.space_group_name_H-M   'P 1'
#
loop_
_entity.id
_entity.type
_entity.pdbx_description
1 polymer ?
#
loop_
_entity_poly.entity_id
_entity_poly.type
_entity_poly.pdbx_seq_one_letter_code
_entity_poly.pdbx_strand_id
1 'polypeptide(L)'
;MKTYYLPLNYQNLSHYYSSALICSANCYQNRIYDIQSNFNVILISQCKWIKDCDCSLELIIDTEDENFLVETEEKELKLLSKPLPISRIKTIWLTSKENQENISYKINKGTAFIPDFLFQIEVPSNFSEINFESLNKHIATEDYSKNISKFDNLLGGISLMRSVCQEVNVANFLSFVSNINSEISSDFEKLKAKKILKDGFNYSGLLTDSETDDWKLIQKEIGKKQLSIEELKRVAEEKQIHLEIGGLKNKIQNLDSLVEHNRELYLLCFLAQYGSNDKPYTSETLLREILDKKFEYIEQIALVFGLYNGYKSFHNEYKFDDIDANLKVKFELNSKMDYYLIESAYQRTFNNKKEPSKISIFSYLDEWLPQFEDQTQDDSYDYYKILDTVIYAQKRTEFLSDEYLNNIYTKDLEEKDKIVENLYTRIKDKIENVIDENSILKNINDILEPLLKKWFFNIIGKLKDDFIKEQGRLENKKKSDYEKTIEELNNQIRHLKDNYDRTEDEIINQKHSINQSQQEFSDDTKTNEDKNNISYNINNKDTESIDGKTFNEFKNLAKEYLSINKGDINKKTIGEIIEIRNQLIEILRDNIKINFDK
;
A
#
# COMPACT_ATOMS: atom_id res chain seq x y z
N MET A 1 37.90 13.74 6.87
CA MET A 1 37.39 12.40 7.24
C MET A 1 38.34 11.36 6.70
N LYS A 2 38.65 10.30 7.47
CA LYS A 2 39.39 9.14 6.97
C LYS A 2 38.41 8.24 6.20
N THR A 3 38.80 7.78 5.02
CA THR A 3 38.00 6.80 4.26
C THR A 3 38.43 5.40 4.66
N TYR A 4 37.44 4.54 4.91
CA TYR A 4 37.67 3.14 5.25
C TYR A 4 37.06 2.23 4.19
N TYR A 5 37.73 1.13 3.94
CA TYR A 5 37.40 0.14 2.94
C TYR A 5 37.33 -1.24 3.56
N LEU A 6 36.34 -2.06 3.19
CA LEU A 6 36.29 -3.47 3.54
C LEU A 6 36.75 -4.29 2.32
N PRO A 7 37.98 -4.83 2.33
CA PRO A 7 38.47 -5.69 1.26
C PRO A 7 37.80 -7.07 1.34
N LEU A 8 37.35 -7.60 0.21
CA LEU A 8 36.74 -8.93 0.14
C LEU A 8 36.84 -9.55 -1.26
N ASN A 9 36.45 -10.82 -1.34
CA ASN A 9 36.06 -11.41 -2.62
C ASN A 9 34.62 -10.98 -2.97
N TYR A 10 34.38 -10.51 -4.20
CA TYR A 10 33.06 -10.01 -4.62
C TYR A 10 31.95 -11.04 -4.47
N GLN A 11 32.27 -12.35 -4.60
CA GLN A 11 31.27 -13.41 -4.50
C GLN A 11 30.65 -13.51 -3.10
N ASN A 12 31.34 -12.98 -2.08
CA ASN A 12 30.85 -12.93 -0.71
C ASN A 12 29.90 -11.76 -0.44
N LEU A 13 29.75 -10.80 -1.36
CA LEU A 13 28.88 -9.63 -1.20
C LEU A 13 27.43 -10.02 -0.91
N SER A 14 26.95 -11.11 -1.52
CA SER A 14 25.59 -11.60 -1.33
C SER A 14 25.25 -11.91 0.12
N HIS A 15 26.24 -12.33 0.93
CA HIS A 15 26.01 -12.63 2.35
C HIS A 15 25.60 -11.38 3.13
N TYR A 16 26.29 -10.25 2.92
CA TYR A 16 25.98 -9.00 3.62
C TYR A 16 24.61 -8.45 3.25
N TYR A 17 24.28 -8.45 1.95
CA TYR A 17 22.98 -7.97 1.47
C TYR A 17 21.83 -8.91 1.85
N SER A 18 22.07 -10.22 1.94
CA SER A 18 21.05 -11.20 2.36
C SER A 18 20.50 -10.93 3.75
N SER A 19 21.36 -10.46 4.68
CA SER A 19 21.03 -10.15 6.07
C SER A 19 20.94 -8.65 6.37
N ALA A 20 21.15 -7.80 5.37
CA ALA A 20 21.27 -6.34 5.51
C ALA A 20 22.29 -5.89 6.59
N LEU A 21 23.32 -6.70 6.83
CA LEU A 21 24.27 -6.52 7.91
C LEU A 21 25.65 -7.01 7.46
N ILE A 22 26.68 -6.24 7.77
CA ILE A 22 28.09 -6.57 7.65
C ILE A 22 28.56 -7.09 9.01
N CYS A 23 28.98 -8.36 9.03
CA CYS A 23 29.56 -9.02 10.20
C CYS A 23 30.89 -9.70 9.83
N SER A 24 31.57 -10.19 10.87
CA SER A 24 32.69 -11.10 10.71
C SER A 24 32.32 -12.34 9.89
N ALA A 25 33.31 -12.92 9.20
CA ALA A 25 33.10 -14.04 8.29
C ALA A 25 32.44 -15.26 8.96
N ASN A 26 32.71 -15.49 10.25
CA ASN A 26 32.14 -16.57 11.05
C ASN A 26 30.62 -16.46 11.29
N CYS A 27 30.00 -15.30 11.05
CA CYS A 27 28.55 -15.13 11.16
C CYS A 27 27.77 -15.72 9.97
N TYR A 28 28.45 -16.08 8.88
CA TYR A 28 27.82 -16.56 7.66
C TYR A 28 28.18 -18.01 7.37
N GLN A 29 27.19 -18.78 6.93
CA GLN A 29 27.38 -20.15 6.47
C GLN A 29 27.67 -20.16 4.96
N ASN A 30 28.42 -21.16 4.50
CA ASN A 30 28.75 -21.39 3.09
C ASN A 30 29.43 -20.20 2.39
N ARG A 31 30.14 -19.36 3.15
CA ARG A 31 30.93 -18.24 2.63
C ARG A 31 32.22 -18.76 1.98
N ILE A 32 32.62 -18.17 0.87
CA ILE A 32 33.89 -18.50 0.21
C ILE A 32 35.03 -17.92 1.05
N TYR A 33 36.11 -18.69 1.21
CA TYR A 33 37.27 -18.22 1.94
C TYR A 33 37.92 -17.02 1.24
N ASP A 34 38.17 -15.96 2.00
CA ASP A 34 38.79 -14.70 1.57
C ASP A 34 39.54 -14.04 2.73
N ILE A 35 40.06 -12.83 2.53
CA ILE A 35 40.80 -12.09 3.56
C ILE A 35 40.05 -11.92 4.89
N GLN A 36 38.73 -11.69 4.85
CA GLN A 36 37.90 -11.51 6.06
C GLN A 36 37.79 -12.81 6.85
N SER A 37 38.03 -13.96 6.22
CA SER A 37 37.97 -15.29 6.86
C SER A 37 39.13 -15.53 7.83
N ASN A 38 40.15 -14.68 7.81
CA ASN A 38 41.29 -14.73 8.72
C ASN A 38 41.02 -14.08 10.09
N PHE A 39 39.89 -13.39 10.24
CA PHE A 39 39.58 -12.60 11.42
C PHE A 39 38.21 -12.98 12.01
N ASN A 40 38.12 -12.93 13.34
CA ASN A 40 36.86 -13.10 14.06
C ASN A 40 36.05 -11.79 14.17
N VAL A 41 36.54 -10.72 13.54
CA VAL A 41 36.00 -9.36 13.50
C VAL A 41 36.09 -8.83 12.06
N ILE A 42 35.54 -7.65 11.78
CA ILE A 42 35.59 -7.07 10.44
C ILE A 42 36.96 -6.42 10.24
N LEU A 43 37.69 -6.84 9.21
CA LEU A 43 38.90 -6.13 8.77
C LEU A 43 38.49 -4.95 7.89
N ILE A 44 38.94 -3.76 8.24
CA ILE A 44 38.85 -2.56 7.40
C ILE A 44 40.24 -2.01 7.11
N SER A 45 40.37 -1.31 6.00
CA SER A 45 41.63 -0.75 5.49
C SER A 45 41.45 0.70 5.08
N GLN A 46 42.53 1.48 5.14
CA GLN A 46 42.62 2.79 4.50
C GLN A 46 43.05 2.67 3.03
N CYS A 47 43.54 1.49 2.62
CA CYS A 47 43.82 1.16 1.24
C CYS A 47 42.58 0.55 0.59
N LYS A 48 42.23 1.05 -0.59
CA LYS A 48 41.12 0.49 -1.37
C LYS A 48 41.43 -0.92 -1.85
N TRP A 49 42.65 -1.14 -2.37
CA TRP A 49 43.04 -2.38 -3.03
C TRP A 49 44.07 -3.15 -2.24
N ILE A 50 43.69 -4.37 -1.87
CA ILE A 50 44.52 -5.32 -1.14
C ILE A 50 44.68 -6.55 -2.02
N LYS A 51 45.88 -7.14 -2.00
CA LYS A 51 46.22 -8.32 -2.80
C LYS A 51 45.22 -9.45 -2.52
N ASP A 52 44.90 -10.21 -3.58
CA ASP A 52 43.93 -11.32 -3.57
C ASP A 52 42.48 -10.92 -3.25
N CYS A 53 42.17 -9.62 -3.30
CA CYS A 53 40.80 -9.10 -3.23
C CYS A 53 40.42 -8.45 -4.56
N ASP A 54 39.20 -8.69 -5.01
CA ASP A 54 38.64 -8.16 -6.27
C ASP A 54 37.46 -7.20 -6.04
N CYS A 55 37.10 -6.99 -4.77
CA CYS A 55 36.06 -6.09 -4.32
C CYS A 55 36.51 -5.31 -3.07
N SER A 56 36.04 -4.06 -2.96
CA SER A 56 36.28 -3.21 -1.80
C SER A 56 35.06 -2.36 -1.50
N LEU A 57 34.51 -2.45 -0.28
CA LEU A 57 33.35 -1.65 0.13
C LEU A 57 33.84 -0.38 0.80
N GLU A 58 33.53 0.78 0.24
CA GLU A 58 33.73 2.06 0.93
C GLU A 58 32.68 2.20 2.03
N LEU A 59 33.15 2.26 3.28
CA LEU A 59 32.30 2.25 4.46
C LEU A 59 32.27 3.62 5.14
N ILE A 60 31.10 3.97 5.65
CA ILE A 60 30.90 5.13 6.51
C ILE A 60 31.00 4.69 7.96
N ILE A 61 32.08 5.11 8.61
CA ILE A 61 32.28 4.93 10.05
C ILE A 61 31.97 6.26 10.73
N ASP A 62 30.92 6.28 11.56
CA ASP A 62 30.61 7.47 12.35
C ASP A 62 31.44 7.54 13.63
N THR A 63 31.31 8.66 14.35
CA THR A 63 32.05 8.92 15.58
C THR A 63 31.73 7.94 16.72
N GLU A 64 30.55 7.32 16.72
CA GLU A 64 30.17 6.33 17.74
C GLU A 64 30.87 4.99 17.44
N ASP A 65 30.90 4.59 16.17
CA ASP A 65 31.52 3.36 15.69
C ASP A 65 33.07 3.41 15.69
N GLU A 66 33.69 4.60 15.60
CA GLU A 66 35.14 4.77 15.74
C GLU A 66 35.69 4.21 17.07
N ASN A 67 34.88 4.18 18.13
CA ASN A 67 35.27 3.63 19.43
C ASN A 67 35.46 2.11 19.42
N PHE A 68 34.99 1.43 18.39
CA PHE A 68 35.09 -0.02 18.22
C PHE A 68 36.22 -0.43 17.27
N LEU A 69 37.00 0.54 16.80
CA LEU A 69 38.19 0.30 15.98
C LEU A 69 39.39 -0.05 16.85
N VAL A 70 40.03 -1.16 16.51
CA VAL A 70 41.29 -1.61 17.10
C VAL A 70 42.39 -1.45 16.07
N GLU A 71 43.46 -0.76 16.46
CA GLU A 71 44.65 -0.59 15.63
C GLU A 71 45.39 -1.92 15.47
N THR A 72 46.02 -2.10 14.31
CA THR A 72 46.90 -3.24 14.05
C THR A 72 48.35 -2.79 13.93
N GLU A 73 49.30 -3.74 13.84
CA GLU A 73 50.70 -3.40 13.59
C GLU A 73 50.89 -2.66 12.25
N GLU A 74 50.04 -3.00 11.27
CA GLU A 74 49.94 -2.30 9.99
C GLU A 74 49.01 -1.08 10.13
N LYS A 75 49.58 0.13 10.08
CA LYS A 75 48.83 1.38 10.32
C LYS A 75 47.64 1.61 9.40
N GLU A 76 47.68 1.01 8.21
CA GLU A 76 46.62 1.13 7.20
C GLU A 76 45.47 0.15 7.44
N LEU A 77 45.63 -0.80 8.36
CA LEU A 77 44.63 -1.82 8.68
C LEU A 77 44.09 -1.63 10.10
N LYS A 78 42.79 -1.80 10.23
CA LYS A 78 42.07 -1.74 11.49
C LYS A 78 41.09 -2.89 11.59
N LEU A 79 40.79 -3.26 12.82
CA LEU A 79 39.82 -4.29 13.13
C LEU A 79 38.62 -3.66 13.81
N LEU A 80 37.44 -3.80 13.20
CA LEU A 80 36.18 -3.31 13.74
C LEU A 80 35.46 -4.46 14.44
N SER A 81 35.33 -4.37 15.76
CA SER A 81 34.75 -5.43 16.58
C SER A 81 33.23 -5.53 16.48
N LYS A 82 32.57 -4.45 16.04
CA LYS A 82 31.11 -4.32 16.01
C LYS A 82 30.56 -4.44 14.57
N PRO A 83 29.46 -5.18 14.36
CA PRO A 83 28.77 -5.23 13.07
C PRO A 83 28.32 -3.85 12.56
N LEU A 84 28.16 -3.70 11.25
CA LEU A 84 27.62 -2.49 10.62
C LEU A 84 26.44 -2.83 9.71
N PRO A 85 25.40 -1.99 9.60
CA PRO A 85 24.33 -2.22 8.65
C PRO A 85 24.78 -1.91 7.22
N ILE A 86 24.14 -2.53 6.21
CA ILE A 86 24.46 -2.24 4.80
C ILE A 86 24.14 -0.80 4.37
N SER A 87 23.35 -0.07 5.16
CA SER A 87 23.14 1.38 4.98
C SER A 87 24.43 2.19 5.06
N ARG A 88 25.52 1.63 5.61
CA ARG A 88 26.85 2.27 5.67
C ARG A 88 27.74 2.00 4.45
N ILE A 89 27.28 1.20 3.49
CA ILE A 89 28.01 0.97 2.23
C ILE A 89 27.72 2.14 1.31
N LYS A 90 28.72 2.98 1.09
CA LYS A 90 28.65 4.14 0.19
C LYS A 90 28.91 3.75 -1.26
N THR A 91 29.96 2.95 -1.46
CA THR A 91 30.42 2.55 -2.79
C THR A 91 30.93 1.11 -2.77
N ILE A 92 30.69 0.37 -3.84
CA ILE A 92 31.16 -0.99 -4.08
C ILE A 92 32.15 -0.92 -5.24
N TRP A 93 33.43 -0.94 -4.89
CA TRP A 93 34.52 -0.90 -5.86
C TRP A 93 34.82 -2.31 -6.36
N LEU A 94 34.83 -2.48 -7.68
CA LEU A 94 35.14 -3.73 -8.35
C LEU A 94 36.26 -3.55 -9.37
N THR A 95 37.07 -4.59 -9.53
CA THR A 95 38.20 -4.58 -10.47
C THR A 95 37.78 -4.75 -11.94
N SER A 96 36.58 -5.26 -12.21
CA SER A 96 36.08 -5.51 -13.56
C SER A 96 34.56 -5.34 -13.67
N LYS A 97 34.10 -4.99 -14.89
CA LYS A 97 32.67 -4.90 -15.22
C LYS A 97 31.97 -6.27 -15.18
N GLU A 98 32.67 -7.32 -15.60
CA GLU A 98 32.16 -8.68 -15.57
C GLU A 98 31.82 -9.12 -14.14
N ASN A 99 32.67 -8.78 -13.16
CA ASN A 99 32.40 -9.06 -11.74
C ASN A 99 31.13 -8.33 -11.28
N GLN A 100 30.92 -7.07 -11.71
CA GLN A 100 29.72 -6.30 -11.40
C GLN A 100 28.46 -6.97 -11.97
N GLU A 101 28.46 -7.30 -13.26
CA GLU A 101 27.31 -7.91 -13.93
C GLU A 101 26.92 -9.25 -13.27
N ASN A 102 27.93 -10.09 -12.99
CA ASN A 102 27.73 -11.38 -12.35
C ASN A 102 27.18 -11.27 -10.92
N ILE A 103 27.75 -10.37 -10.10
CA ILE A 103 27.31 -10.23 -8.70
C ILE A 103 25.96 -9.53 -8.58
N SER A 104 25.73 -8.49 -9.40
CA SER A 104 24.45 -7.78 -9.46
C SER A 104 23.34 -8.77 -9.86
N TYR A 105 23.54 -9.55 -10.93
CA TYR A 105 22.58 -10.58 -11.34
C TYR A 105 22.34 -11.61 -10.23
N LYS A 106 23.39 -12.16 -9.61
CA LYS A 106 23.27 -13.18 -8.56
C LYS A 106 22.50 -12.68 -7.35
N ILE A 107 22.74 -11.44 -6.92
CA ILE A 107 22.06 -10.84 -5.77
C ILE A 107 20.61 -10.54 -6.12
N ASN A 108 20.37 -9.84 -7.23
CA ASN A 108 19.05 -9.39 -7.68
C ASN A 108 18.12 -10.52 -8.12
N LYS A 109 18.63 -11.71 -8.44
CA LYS A 109 17.81 -12.87 -8.83
C LYS A 109 17.01 -13.50 -7.68
N GLY A 110 17.39 -13.27 -6.43
CA GLY A 110 16.72 -13.96 -5.32
C GLY A 110 17.17 -13.58 -3.92
N THR A 111 18.38 -13.01 -3.77
CA THR A 111 19.00 -12.85 -2.45
C THR A 111 18.65 -11.53 -1.79
N ALA A 112 18.74 -10.43 -2.54
CA ALA A 112 18.44 -9.08 -2.09
C ALA A 112 18.24 -8.18 -3.33
N PHE A 113 18.18 -6.87 -3.12
CA PHE A 113 18.33 -5.89 -4.19
C PHE A 113 19.61 -5.09 -4.00
N ILE A 114 20.28 -4.78 -5.09
CA ILE A 114 21.47 -3.94 -5.12
C ILE A 114 21.37 -2.98 -6.31
N PRO A 115 21.27 -1.66 -6.05
CA PRO A 115 21.10 -0.67 -7.10
C PRO A 115 22.43 -0.35 -7.79
N ASP A 116 22.36 -0.06 -9.09
CA ASP A 116 23.55 0.12 -9.92
C ASP A 116 24.42 1.32 -9.51
N PHE A 117 23.83 2.36 -8.91
CA PHE A 117 24.56 3.57 -8.51
C PHE A 117 25.62 3.30 -7.42
N LEU A 118 25.51 2.19 -6.68
CA LEU A 118 26.51 1.83 -5.67
C LEU A 118 27.81 1.30 -6.29
N PHE A 119 27.79 0.81 -7.53
CA PHE A 119 28.96 0.19 -8.15
C PHE A 119 29.89 1.22 -8.79
N GLN A 120 31.19 1.01 -8.62
CA GLN A 120 32.25 1.71 -9.34
C GLN A 120 33.30 0.71 -9.80
N ILE A 121 33.74 0.86 -11.05
CA ILE A 121 34.76 -0.01 -11.64
C ILE A 121 36.08 0.74 -11.70
N GLU A 122 37.13 0.14 -11.16
CA GLU A 122 38.48 0.70 -11.21
C GLU A 122 39.49 -0.44 -11.38
N VAL A 123 40.40 -0.30 -12.36
CA VAL A 123 41.49 -1.25 -12.56
C VAL A 123 42.69 -0.78 -11.75
N PRO A 124 43.04 -1.45 -10.63
CA PRO A 124 44.11 -1.00 -9.76
C PRO A 124 45.48 -1.07 -10.45
N SER A 125 46.27 -0.01 -10.31
CA SER A 125 47.67 0.01 -10.74
C SER A 125 48.58 -0.84 -9.85
N ASN A 126 48.19 -1.02 -8.59
CA ASN A 126 48.93 -1.73 -7.57
C ASN A 126 47.97 -2.26 -6.50
N PHE A 127 48.39 -3.31 -5.81
CA PHE A 127 47.70 -3.87 -4.65
C PHE A 127 48.61 -3.77 -3.43
N SER A 128 48.05 -3.36 -2.29
CA SER A 128 48.76 -3.41 -1.01
C SER A 128 48.95 -4.88 -0.60
N GLU A 129 50.18 -5.25 -0.27
CA GLU A 129 50.49 -6.57 0.31
C GLU A 129 50.36 -6.49 1.84
N ILE A 130 49.65 -7.46 2.42
CA ILE A 130 49.44 -7.51 3.87
C ILE A 130 50.19 -8.70 4.43
N ASN A 131 50.99 -8.48 5.47
CA ASN A 131 51.58 -9.56 6.24
C ASN A 131 50.60 -10.04 7.32
N PHE A 132 50.01 -11.22 7.14
CA PHE A 132 49.05 -11.81 8.09
C PHE A 132 49.69 -12.40 9.35
N GLU A 133 51.02 -12.55 9.40
CA GLU A 133 51.72 -13.12 10.55
C GLU A 133 51.84 -12.11 11.71
N SER A 134 51.86 -10.81 11.41
CA SER A 134 51.93 -9.70 12.37
C SER A 134 50.58 -9.22 12.90
N LEU A 135 49.47 -9.67 12.32
CA LEU A 135 48.13 -9.24 12.71
C LEU A 135 47.65 -10.01 13.95
N ASN A 136 47.41 -9.31 15.06
CA ASN A 136 46.82 -9.88 16.30
C ASN A 136 45.48 -10.58 16.00
N LYS A 137 45.50 -11.90 15.81
CA LYS A 137 44.33 -12.72 15.43
C LYS A 137 43.27 -12.86 16.54
N HIS A 138 43.57 -12.43 17.76
CA HIS A 138 42.75 -12.66 18.94
C HIS A 138 42.40 -11.35 19.65
N ILE A 139 41.44 -10.61 19.08
CA ILE A 139 40.68 -9.63 19.84
C ILE A 139 39.56 -10.37 20.56
N ALA A 140 39.39 -10.12 21.86
CA ALA A 140 38.21 -10.58 22.58
C ALA A 140 36.99 -9.89 21.99
N THR A 141 36.18 -10.63 21.23
CA THR A 141 34.97 -10.10 20.58
C THR A 141 33.81 -10.14 21.54
N GLU A 142 33.12 -9.01 21.69
CA GLU A 142 31.79 -9.00 22.28
C GLU A 142 30.86 -9.90 21.46
N ASP A 143 30.02 -10.71 22.13
CA ASP A 143 29.08 -11.58 21.45
C ASP A 143 27.83 -10.80 21.03
N TYR A 144 27.77 -10.44 19.75
CA TYR A 144 26.64 -9.76 19.15
C TYR A 144 25.52 -10.69 18.64
N SER A 145 25.57 -12.00 18.91
CA SER A 145 24.59 -12.97 18.38
C SER A 145 23.13 -12.58 18.69
N LYS A 146 22.87 -12.08 19.90
CA LYS A 146 21.55 -11.60 20.31
C LYS A 146 21.12 -10.33 19.56
N ASN A 147 22.04 -9.38 19.34
CA ASN A 147 21.77 -8.14 18.61
C ASN A 147 21.52 -8.43 17.13
N ILE A 148 22.33 -9.32 16.52
CA ILE A 148 22.15 -9.81 15.15
C ILE A 148 20.76 -10.43 14.98
N SER A 149 20.37 -11.33 15.89
CA SER A 149 19.04 -11.96 15.85
C SER A 149 17.90 -10.94 16.00
N LYS A 150 18.01 -9.99 16.94
CA LYS A 150 17.01 -8.92 17.10
C LYS A 150 16.92 -8.00 15.88
N PHE A 151 18.04 -7.69 15.25
CA PHE A 151 18.10 -6.88 14.04
C PHE A 151 17.43 -7.60 12.87
N ASP A 152 17.79 -8.86 12.65
CA ASP A 152 17.20 -9.73 11.63
C ASP A 152 15.67 -9.81 11.77
N ASN A 153 15.18 -10.05 12.99
CA ASN A 153 13.74 -10.09 13.31
C ASN A 153 13.06 -8.75 13.04
N LEU A 154 13.57 -7.65 13.63
CA LEU A 154 12.99 -6.32 13.47
C LEU A 154 12.90 -5.91 12.00
N LEU A 155 13.98 -6.13 11.25
CA LEU A 155 14.05 -5.78 9.84
C LEU A 155 13.12 -6.67 9.00
N GLY A 156 12.96 -7.95 9.37
CA GLY A 156 11.98 -8.84 8.77
C GLY A 156 10.56 -8.30 8.90
N GLY A 157 10.17 -7.85 10.10
CA GLY A 157 8.88 -7.22 10.36
C GLY A 157 8.64 -5.96 9.53
N ILE A 158 9.62 -5.04 9.53
CA ILE A 158 9.54 -3.79 8.74
C ILE A 158 9.40 -4.11 7.25
N SER A 159 10.27 -4.98 6.73
CA SER A 159 10.36 -5.30 5.31
C SER A 159 9.07 -5.92 4.78
N LEU A 160 8.51 -6.89 5.51
CA LEU A 160 7.30 -7.60 5.08
C LEU A 160 6.06 -6.72 5.23
N MET A 161 5.93 -5.98 6.33
CA MET A 161 4.82 -5.04 6.53
C MET A 161 4.80 -3.97 5.42
N ARG A 162 5.96 -3.38 5.11
CA ARG A 162 6.12 -2.41 4.02
C ARG A 162 5.59 -2.97 2.69
N SER A 163 5.90 -4.23 2.41
CA SER A 163 5.60 -4.87 1.12
C SER A 163 4.10 -5.10 0.88
N VAL A 164 3.33 -5.24 1.95
CA VAL A 164 1.88 -5.51 1.87
C VAL A 164 1.04 -4.24 2.00
N CYS A 165 1.65 -3.14 2.42
CA CYS A 165 0.99 -1.84 2.48
C CYS A 165 0.72 -1.34 1.05
N GLN A 166 -0.56 -1.30 0.68
CA GLN A 166 -0.99 -0.66 -0.54
C GLN A 166 -0.78 0.85 -0.42
N GLU A 167 -0.37 1.48 -1.51
CA GLU A 167 -0.04 2.90 -1.62
C GLU A 167 -1.07 3.86 -0.98
N VAL A 168 -2.34 3.44 -0.87
CA VAL A 168 -3.47 4.27 -0.42
C VAL A 168 -3.73 4.20 1.11
N ASN A 169 -3.07 3.31 1.87
CA ASN A 169 -3.30 3.20 3.32
C ASN A 169 -2.04 2.82 4.13
N VAL A 170 -1.02 3.67 4.09
CA VAL A 170 0.26 3.45 4.80
C VAL A 170 0.22 3.79 6.30
N ALA A 171 -0.93 4.21 6.86
CA ALA A 171 -1.01 4.77 8.21
C ALA A 171 -0.53 3.77 9.29
N ASN A 172 -0.85 2.48 9.13
CA ASN A 172 -0.39 1.44 10.05
C ASN A 172 1.11 1.22 9.96
N PHE A 173 1.67 1.19 8.75
CA PHE A 173 3.12 1.08 8.56
C PHE A 173 3.85 2.26 9.18
N LEU A 174 3.42 3.48 8.87
CA LEU A 174 4.00 4.70 9.44
C LEU A 174 3.88 4.71 10.96
N SER A 175 2.72 4.36 11.52
CA SER A 175 2.55 4.23 12.98
C SER A 175 3.57 3.28 13.60
N PHE A 176 3.84 2.12 12.97
CA PHE A 176 4.87 1.21 13.44
C PHE A 176 6.26 1.84 13.35
N VAL A 177 6.68 2.34 12.18
CA VAL A 177 8.05 2.85 11.98
C VAL A 177 8.32 4.16 12.71
N SER A 178 7.28 4.95 13.05
CA SER A 178 7.39 6.10 13.95
C SER A 178 7.86 5.71 15.35
N ASN A 179 7.68 4.45 15.78
CA ASN A 179 8.23 3.95 17.05
C ASN A 179 9.74 3.66 17.01
N ILE A 180 10.39 3.79 15.84
CA ILE A 180 11.83 3.53 15.67
C ILE A 180 12.58 4.66 14.94
N ASN A 181 11.89 5.70 14.45
CA ASN A 181 12.53 6.82 13.77
C ASN A 181 11.82 8.15 14.08
N SER A 182 12.55 9.14 14.62
CA SER A 182 11.97 10.44 15.00
C SER A 182 11.51 11.28 13.82
N GLU A 183 12.20 11.22 12.68
CA GLU A 183 11.87 12.01 11.49
C GLU A 183 10.54 11.53 10.90
N ILE A 184 10.40 10.21 10.74
CA ILE A 184 9.14 9.59 10.32
C ILE A 184 8.04 9.86 11.35
N SER A 185 8.33 9.80 12.65
CA SER A 185 7.37 10.16 13.71
C SER A 185 6.86 11.59 13.58
N SER A 186 7.76 12.56 13.43
CA SER A 186 7.41 13.97 13.27
C SER A 186 6.52 14.22 12.06
N ASP A 187 6.87 13.63 10.91
CA ASP A 187 6.08 13.80 9.69
C ASP A 187 4.73 13.07 9.78
N PHE A 188 4.69 11.88 10.36
CA PHE A 188 3.44 11.17 10.60
C PHE A 188 2.48 11.97 11.51
N GLU A 189 2.97 12.57 12.60
CA GLU A 189 2.16 13.44 13.47
C GLU A 189 1.65 14.69 12.73
N LYS A 190 2.47 15.32 11.88
CA LYS A 190 2.03 16.46 11.05
C LYS A 190 0.92 16.04 10.09
N LEU A 191 1.04 14.88 9.46
CA LEU A 191 0.02 14.37 8.53
C LEU A 191 -1.28 14.03 9.25
N LYS A 192 -1.22 13.44 10.45
CA LYS A 192 -2.39 13.22 11.31
C LYS A 192 -3.04 14.53 11.77
N ALA A 193 -2.25 15.53 12.18
CA ALA A 193 -2.76 16.83 12.60
C ALA A 193 -3.50 17.56 11.47
N LYS A 194 -2.98 17.44 10.23
CA LYS A 194 -3.65 17.92 9.01
C LYS A 194 -4.82 17.02 8.57
N LYS A 195 -5.08 15.93 9.30
CA LYS A 195 -6.08 14.89 9.03
C LYS A 195 -5.88 14.17 7.70
N ILE A 196 -4.69 14.25 7.11
CA ILE A 196 -4.38 13.60 5.83
C ILE A 196 -4.43 12.08 5.98
N LEU A 197 -3.77 11.60 7.03
CA LEU A 197 -3.77 10.21 7.42
C LEU A 197 -4.69 10.01 8.62
N LYS A 198 -5.28 8.82 8.70
CA LYS A 198 -5.98 8.35 9.90
C LYS A 198 -4.96 7.99 10.97
N ASP A 199 -5.43 7.82 12.20
CA ASP A 199 -4.64 7.13 13.21
C ASP A 199 -4.30 5.73 12.70
N GLY A 200 -3.03 5.37 12.83
CA GLY A 200 -2.60 4.00 12.60
C GLY A 200 -2.83 3.14 13.83
N PHE A 201 -2.65 1.84 13.68
CA PHE A 201 -2.70 0.90 14.79
C PHE A 201 -1.62 1.22 15.83
N ASN A 202 -1.93 1.03 17.11
CA ASN A 202 -0.98 1.30 18.18
C ASN A 202 0.00 0.14 18.37
N TYR A 203 1.27 0.36 18.01
CA TYR A 203 2.35 -0.61 18.16
C TYR A 203 3.34 -0.29 19.29
N SER A 204 3.05 0.71 20.14
CA SER A 204 4.00 1.19 21.16
C SER A 204 4.49 0.07 22.10
N GLY A 205 3.61 -0.89 22.41
CA GLY A 205 3.93 -2.04 23.24
C GLY A 205 4.77 -3.12 22.55
N LEU A 206 4.70 -3.26 21.23
CA LEU A 206 5.26 -4.41 20.51
C LEU A 206 6.80 -4.48 20.60
N LEU A 207 7.48 -3.34 20.65
CA LEU A 207 8.94 -3.27 20.67
C LEU A 207 9.51 -2.92 22.06
N THR A 208 8.70 -2.94 23.11
CA THR A 208 9.12 -2.63 24.48
C THR A 208 9.08 -3.89 25.36
N ASP A 209 9.92 -3.94 26.40
CA ASP A 209 9.96 -5.05 27.35
C ASP A 209 8.83 -4.93 28.41
N SER A 210 7.70 -4.33 28.04
CA SER A 210 6.57 -4.00 28.93
C SER A 210 5.75 -5.25 29.26
N GLU A 211 5.57 -5.54 30.54
CA GLU A 211 4.83 -6.74 31.00
C GLU A 211 3.31 -6.59 30.93
N THR A 212 2.80 -5.41 30.53
CA THR A 212 1.40 -4.98 30.62
C THR A 212 0.69 -4.81 29.28
N ASP A 213 1.33 -5.10 28.15
CA ASP A 213 0.79 -4.82 26.82
C ASP A 213 0.09 -6.00 26.14
N ASP A 214 -0.87 -5.67 25.25
CA ASP A 214 -1.61 -6.57 24.34
C ASP A 214 -0.73 -7.43 23.40
N TRP A 215 0.59 -7.22 23.44
CA TRP A 215 1.59 -7.84 22.58
C TRP A 215 2.40 -8.93 23.29
N LYS A 216 2.19 -9.15 24.58
CA LYS A 216 3.07 -9.98 25.43
C LYS A 216 3.22 -11.42 24.92
N LEU A 217 2.15 -12.07 24.46
CA LEU A 217 2.26 -13.44 23.95
C LEU A 217 3.02 -13.44 22.63
N ILE A 218 2.73 -12.50 21.75
CA ILE A 218 3.45 -12.36 20.48
C ILE A 218 4.95 -12.14 20.74
N GLN A 219 5.31 -11.25 21.66
CA GLN A 219 6.71 -11.00 22.05
C GLN A 219 7.41 -12.24 22.62
N LYS A 220 6.70 -13.04 23.43
CA LYS A 220 7.23 -14.29 23.97
C LYS A 220 7.55 -15.30 22.86
N GLU A 221 6.79 -15.29 21.78
CA GLU A 221 6.99 -16.19 20.64
C GLU A 221 8.00 -15.64 19.61
N ILE A 222 8.14 -14.32 19.48
CA ILE A 222 9.17 -13.69 18.64
C ILE A 222 10.55 -14.07 19.17
N GLY A 223 11.35 -14.74 18.33
CA GLY A 223 12.69 -15.21 18.67
C GLY A 223 12.75 -16.65 19.20
N LYS A 224 11.61 -17.33 19.37
CA LYS A 224 11.58 -18.79 19.53
C LYS A 224 11.65 -19.46 18.16
N LYS A 225 12.33 -20.61 18.08
CA LYS A 225 12.51 -21.36 16.82
C LYS A 225 11.21 -21.90 16.22
N GLN A 226 10.23 -22.27 17.03
CA GLN A 226 8.99 -22.89 16.54
C GLN A 226 7.84 -22.75 17.53
N LEU A 227 6.73 -22.15 17.11
CA LEU A 227 5.44 -22.23 17.80
C LEU A 227 4.69 -23.47 17.32
N SER A 228 4.39 -24.43 18.20
CA SER A 228 3.63 -25.62 17.81
C SER A 228 2.12 -25.42 17.91
N ILE A 229 1.34 -26.26 17.24
CA ILE A 229 -0.12 -26.24 17.33
C ILE A 229 -0.60 -26.60 18.74
N GLU A 230 0.14 -27.44 19.46
CA GLU A 230 -0.15 -27.82 20.85
C GLU A 230 0.04 -26.64 21.81
N GLU A 231 1.13 -25.87 21.64
CA GLU A 231 1.35 -24.65 22.41
C GLU A 231 0.24 -23.63 22.14
N LEU A 232 -0.18 -23.49 20.88
CA LEU A 232 -1.30 -22.63 20.49
C LEU A 232 -2.61 -23.07 21.14
N LYS A 233 -2.90 -24.39 21.17
CA LYS A 233 -4.08 -24.95 21.87
C LYS A 233 -4.06 -24.60 23.34
N ARG A 234 -2.91 -24.74 24.02
CA ARG A 234 -2.78 -24.38 25.44
C ARG A 234 -3.09 -22.90 25.68
N VAL A 235 -2.56 -22.02 24.84
CA VAL A 235 -2.85 -20.57 24.92
C VAL A 235 -4.33 -20.28 24.69
N ALA A 236 -4.98 -20.98 23.76
CA ALA A 236 -6.41 -20.82 23.50
C ALA A 236 -7.26 -21.31 24.67
N GLU A 237 -6.91 -22.45 25.27
CA GLU A 237 -7.54 -22.99 26.48
C GLU A 237 -7.41 -22.04 27.67
N GLU A 238 -6.23 -21.46 27.90
CA GLU A 238 -5.99 -20.44 28.92
C GLU A 238 -6.90 -19.21 28.73
N LYS A 239 -7.22 -18.86 27.49
CA LYS A 239 -8.13 -17.76 27.12
C LYS A 239 -9.60 -18.18 26.99
N GLN A 240 -9.93 -19.45 27.27
CA GLN A 240 -11.27 -20.02 27.14
C GLN A 240 -11.86 -19.91 25.71
N ILE A 241 -11.00 -20.02 24.69
CA ILE A 241 -11.38 -19.96 23.27
C ILE A 241 -11.19 -21.35 22.64
N HIS A 242 -12.20 -21.84 21.92
CA HIS A 242 -12.11 -23.09 21.19
C HIS A 242 -11.44 -22.89 19.82
N LEU A 243 -10.37 -23.64 19.54
CA LEU A 243 -9.75 -23.71 18.22
C LEU A 243 -10.22 -24.94 17.46
N GLU A 244 -10.88 -24.73 16.32
CA GLU A 244 -11.28 -25.79 15.42
C GLU A 244 -10.14 -26.10 14.48
N ILE A 245 -9.44 -27.19 14.76
CA ILE A 245 -8.31 -27.66 13.95
C ILE A 245 -8.74 -28.93 13.23
N GLY A 246 -8.76 -28.88 11.89
CA GLY A 246 -9.27 -29.99 11.08
C GLY A 246 -8.54 -30.18 9.75
N GLY A 247 -8.67 -31.39 9.19
CA GLY A 247 -8.13 -31.78 7.88
C GLY A 247 -6.71 -32.34 7.90
N LEU A 248 -6.21 -32.78 6.74
CA LEU A 248 -4.92 -33.47 6.54
C LEU A 248 -3.65 -32.62 6.84
N LYS A 249 -3.81 -31.40 7.34
CA LYS A 249 -2.72 -30.43 7.55
C LYS A 249 -2.94 -29.53 8.76
N ASN A 250 -3.68 -29.98 9.80
CA ASN A 250 -3.92 -29.19 11.01
C ASN A 250 -4.34 -27.73 10.72
N LYS A 251 -5.19 -27.50 9.71
CA LYS A 251 -5.62 -26.16 9.34
C LYS A 251 -6.54 -25.64 10.43
N ILE A 252 -6.33 -24.39 10.85
CA ILE A 252 -7.25 -23.70 11.75
C ILE A 252 -8.44 -23.24 10.91
N GLN A 253 -9.62 -23.79 11.19
CA GLN A 253 -10.82 -23.61 10.36
C GLN A 253 -11.63 -22.39 10.77
N ASN A 254 -11.60 -22.02 12.05
CA ASN A 254 -12.39 -20.93 12.60
C ASN A 254 -11.62 -19.61 12.72
N LEU A 255 -10.65 -19.34 11.83
CA LEU A 255 -9.84 -18.10 11.82
C LEU A 255 -10.72 -16.84 11.84
N ASP A 256 -11.78 -16.80 11.03
CA ASP A 256 -12.68 -15.64 10.92
C ASP A 256 -13.37 -15.33 12.26
N SER A 257 -13.69 -16.35 13.06
CA SER A 257 -14.29 -16.15 14.39
C SER A 257 -13.33 -15.51 15.40
N LEU A 258 -12.01 -15.69 15.22
CA LEU A 258 -10.98 -15.17 16.13
C LEU A 258 -10.69 -13.69 15.88
N VAL A 259 -10.92 -13.21 14.66
CA VAL A 259 -10.72 -11.82 14.22
C VAL A 259 -11.43 -10.84 15.17
N GLU A 260 -12.66 -11.17 15.56
CA GLU A 260 -13.52 -10.32 16.39
C GLU A 260 -13.27 -10.49 17.90
N HIS A 261 -12.84 -11.67 18.33
CA HIS A 261 -12.82 -12.05 19.75
C HIS A 261 -11.43 -12.04 20.38
N ASN A 262 -10.36 -12.30 19.61
CA ASN A 262 -9.00 -12.33 20.14
C ASN A 262 -7.93 -12.13 19.06
N ARG A 263 -7.57 -10.87 18.83
CA ARG A 263 -6.57 -10.50 17.82
C ARG A 263 -5.20 -11.12 18.06
N GLU A 264 -4.75 -11.18 19.32
CA GLU A 264 -3.43 -11.75 19.65
C GLU A 264 -3.38 -13.24 19.29
N LEU A 265 -4.41 -14.01 19.66
CA LEU A 265 -4.52 -15.42 19.29
C LEU A 265 -4.66 -15.61 17.77
N TYR A 266 -5.44 -14.75 17.09
CA TYR A 266 -5.55 -14.73 15.64
C TYR A 266 -4.17 -14.59 14.98
N LEU A 267 -3.33 -13.65 15.42
CA LEU A 267 -1.97 -13.46 14.88
C LEU A 267 -1.06 -14.67 15.17
N LEU A 268 -1.15 -15.27 16.36
CA LEU A 268 -0.39 -16.48 16.71
C LEU A 268 -0.77 -17.69 15.85
N CYS A 269 -2.03 -17.77 15.38
CA CYS A 269 -2.46 -18.83 14.47
C CYS A 269 -1.61 -18.85 13.19
N PHE A 270 -1.27 -17.70 12.63
CA PHE A 270 -0.42 -17.62 11.43
C PHE A 270 1.01 -18.10 11.70
N LEU A 271 1.58 -17.73 12.86
CA LEU A 271 2.90 -18.21 13.26
C LEU A 271 2.94 -19.72 13.51
N ALA A 272 1.83 -20.29 13.98
CA ALA A 272 1.71 -21.73 14.22
C ALA A 272 1.50 -22.52 12.91
N GLN A 273 0.69 -21.98 11.98
CA GLN A 273 0.23 -22.67 10.78
C GLN A 273 1.17 -22.52 9.57
N TYR A 274 1.86 -21.39 9.44
CA TYR A 274 2.71 -21.08 8.29
C TYR A 274 4.20 -21.01 8.68
N GLY A 275 5.10 -21.37 7.77
CA GLY A 275 6.55 -21.25 7.95
C GLY A 275 7.36 -22.27 7.15
N SER A 276 8.47 -22.74 7.71
CA SER A 276 9.38 -23.71 7.05
C SER A 276 8.81 -25.14 7.01
N ASN A 277 9.58 -26.09 6.46
CA ASN A 277 9.16 -27.46 6.10
C ASN A 277 8.46 -28.29 7.20
N ASP A 278 8.58 -27.90 8.47
CA ASP A 278 7.91 -28.55 9.61
C ASP A 278 6.50 -28.00 9.88
N LYS A 279 6.06 -27.02 9.09
CA LYS A 279 4.75 -26.37 9.18
C LYS A 279 3.79 -26.94 8.14
N PRO A 280 2.47 -26.92 8.43
CA PRO A 280 1.51 -27.43 7.45
C PRO A 280 1.43 -26.64 6.15
N TYR A 281 1.80 -25.35 6.19
CA TYR A 281 1.85 -24.45 5.05
C TYR A 281 3.17 -23.70 4.99
N THR A 282 3.64 -23.42 3.77
CA THR A 282 4.90 -22.71 3.56
C THR A 282 4.75 -21.20 3.78
N SER A 283 5.85 -20.50 4.03
CA SER A 283 5.89 -19.02 4.00
C SER A 283 5.32 -18.47 2.69
N GLU A 284 5.69 -19.07 1.54
CA GLU A 284 5.17 -18.70 0.22
C GLU A 284 3.64 -18.82 0.12
N THR A 285 3.06 -19.83 0.78
CA THR A 285 1.61 -20.00 0.82
C THR A 285 0.95 -18.81 1.51
N LEU A 286 1.49 -18.37 2.65
CA LEU A 286 0.97 -17.20 3.35
C LEU A 286 1.07 -15.94 2.50
N LEU A 287 2.23 -15.71 1.87
CA LEU A 287 2.47 -14.53 1.04
C LEU A 287 1.53 -14.48 -0.17
N ARG A 288 1.26 -15.64 -0.80
CA ARG A 288 0.26 -15.76 -1.86
C ARG A 288 -1.15 -15.42 -1.35
N GLU A 289 -1.55 -15.96 -0.21
CA GLU A 289 -2.88 -15.71 0.36
C GLU A 289 -3.06 -14.25 0.85
N ILE A 290 -1.98 -13.60 1.27
CA ILE A 290 -1.92 -12.16 1.56
C ILE A 290 -2.15 -11.33 0.28
N LEU A 291 -1.49 -11.68 -0.83
CA LEU A 291 -1.68 -10.99 -2.11
C LEU A 291 -3.10 -11.18 -2.67
N ASP A 292 -3.66 -12.38 -2.49
CA ASP A 292 -5.08 -12.67 -2.80
C ASP A 292 -6.07 -11.93 -1.89
N LYS A 293 -5.59 -11.14 -0.91
CA LYS A 293 -6.39 -10.39 0.08
C LYS A 293 -7.39 -11.28 0.84
N LYS A 294 -7.00 -12.51 1.17
CA LYS A 294 -7.88 -13.49 1.86
C LYS A 294 -8.07 -13.23 3.36
N PHE A 295 -7.29 -12.32 3.94
CA PHE A 295 -7.25 -12.12 5.38
C PHE A 295 -7.59 -10.69 5.76
N GLU A 296 -8.17 -10.53 6.95
CA GLU A 296 -8.19 -9.25 7.64
C GLU A 296 -6.87 -9.00 8.36
N TYR A 297 -6.56 -7.72 8.62
CA TYR A 297 -5.35 -7.29 9.34
C TYR A 297 -4.04 -7.74 8.67
N ILE A 298 -3.99 -7.71 7.34
CA ILE A 298 -2.84 -8.13 6.52
C ILE A 298 -1.53 -7.51 7.00
N GLU A 299 -1.54 -6.22 7.33
CA GLU A 299 -0.33 -5.50 7.77
C GLU A 299 0.18 -5.99 9.13
N GLN A 300 -0.73 -6.32 10.06
CA GLN A 300 -0.36 -6.89 11.36
C GLN A 300 0.14 -8.33 11.22
N ILE A 301 -0.50 -9.13 10.34
CA ILE A 301 -0.03 -10.48 10.01
C ILE A 301 1.38 -10.41 9.42
N ALA A 302 1.59 -9.55 8.43
CA ALA A 302 2.89 -9.34 7.78
C ALA A 302 3.95 -8.87 8.77
N LEU A 303 3.63 -7.91 9.64
CA LEU A 303 4.53 -7.43 10.69
C LEU A 303 4.94 -8.57 11.62
N VAL A 304 3.99 -9.28 12.22
CA VAL A 304 4.26 -10.34 13.21
C VAL A 304 4.96 -11.53 12.58
N PHE A 305 4.56 -11.93 11.36
CA PHE A 305 5.21 -13.01 10.62
C PHE A 305 6.66 -12.64 10.22
N GLY A 306 6.88 -11.38 9.81
CA GLY A 306 8.22 -10.88 9.52
C GLY A 306 9.11 -10.82 10.77
N LEU A 307 8.58 -10.33 11.89
CA LEU A 307 9.27 -10.32 13.19
C LEU A 307 9.66 -11.73 13.66
N TYR A 308 8.82 -12.72 13.36
CA TYR A 308 9.02 -14.10 13.76
C TYR A 308 10.09 -14.81 12.93
N ASN A 309 10.08 -14.66 11.61
CA ASN A 309 10.99 -15.39 10.71
C ASN A 309 12.35 -14.67 10.48
N GLY A 310 12.36 -13.34 10.56
CA GLY A 310 13.55 -12.52 10.31
C GLY A 310 13.84 -12.28 8.83
N TYR A 311 14.51 -11.17 8.54
CA TYR A 311 14.79 -10.65 7.22
C TYR A 311 15.53 -11.63 6.30
N LYS A 312 16.54 -12.34 6.83
CA LYS A 312 17.37 -13.26 6.04
C LYS A 312 16.60 -14.48 5.52
N SER A 313 15.46 -14.80 6.12
CA SER A 313 14.64 -15.97 5.76
C SER A 313 13.86 -15.78 4.46
N PHE A 314 13.66 -14.53 4.05
CA PHE A 314 12.88 -14.19 2.86
C PHE A 314 13.77 -14.11 1.61
N HIS A 315 13.16 -14.43 0.46
CA HIS A 315 13.70 -14.03 -0.83
C HIS A 315 13.52 -12.52 -1.02
N ASN A 316 14.20 -11.95 -2.03
CA ASN A 316 14.08 -10.53 -2.33
C ASN A 316 12.67 -10.14 -2.80
N GLU A 317 12.08 -10.92 -3.69
CA GLU A 317 10.72 -10.76 -4.19
C GLU A 317 10.01 -12.12 -4.34
N TYR A 318 8.69 -12.09 -4.28
CA TYR A 318 7.83 -13.23 -4.59
C TYR A 318 6.92 -12.86 -5.77
N LYS A 319 6.91 -13.75 -6.76
CA LYS A 319 6.11 -13.65 -7.99
C LYS A 319 5.28 -14.91 -8.13
N PHE A 320 4.00 -14.75 -8.46
CA PHE A 320 3.07 -15.85 -8.67
C PHE A 320 2.48 -15.72 -10.07
N ASP A 321 2.57 -16.78 -10.88
CA ASP A 321 2.18 -16.75 -12.29
C ASP A 321 0.70 -16.36 -12.52
N ASP A 322 -0.14 -16.55 -11.49
CA ASP A 322 -1.58 -16.32 -11.50
C ASP A 322 -2.01 -15.01 -10.82
N ILE A 323 -1.08 -14.22 -10.28
CA ILE A 323 -1.35 -12.95 -9.60
C ILE A 323 -0.54 -11.85 -10.29
N ASP A 324 -1.23 -10.85 -10.84
CA ASP A 324 -0.60 -9.67 -11.45
C ASP A 324 -0.13 -8.66 -10.39
N ALA A 325 0.64 -9.15 -9.42
CA ALA A 325 1.25 -8.36 -8.35
C ALA A 325 2.52 -9.06 -7.85
N ASN A 326 3.59 -8.28 -7.69
CA ASN A 326 4.85 -8.76 -7.14
C ASN A 326 5.01 -8.25 -5.70
N LEU A 327 5.38 -9.14 -4.78
CA LEU A 327 5.67 -8.76 -3.40
C LEU A 327 7.18 -8.56 -3.23
N LYS A 328 7.65 -7.30 -3.29
CA LYS A 328 9.05 -6.95 -3.07
C LYS A 328 9.38 -6.84 -1.58
N VAL A 329 9.83 -7.95 -0.99
CA VAL A 329 10.08 -8.06 0.45
C VAL A 329 11.32 -7.28 0.87
N LYS A 330 12.46 -7.51 0.23
CA LYS A 330 13.73 -6.90 0.65
C LYS A 330 13.85 -5.44 0.22
N PHE A 331 14.67 -4.68 0.95
CA PHE A 331 14.93 -3.27 0.65
C PHE A 331 15.61 -3.14 -0.71
N GLU A 332 15.10 -2.23 -1.55
CA GLU A 332 15.60 -1.97 -2.90
C GLU A 332 16.80 -1.04 -2.87
N LEU A 333 16.96 -0.28 -1.76
CA LEU A 333 18.01 0.72 -1.57
C LEU A 333 17.97 1.83 -2.64
N ASN A 334 16.77 2.10 -3.15
CA ASN A 334 16.49 3.13 -4.14
C ASN A 334 15.70 4.31 -3.55
N SER A 335 15.66 4.41 -2.22
CA SER A 335 15.06 5.52 -1.48
C SER A 335 15.79 5.76 -0.16
N LYS A 336 15.83 7.00 0.29
CA LYS A 336 16.28 7.43 1.61
C LYS A 336 15.51 6.72 2.71
N MET A 337 14.20 6.46 2.51
CA MET A 337 13.40 5.66 3.43
C MET A 337 14.00 4.27 3.68
N ASP A 338 14.45 3.56 2.65
CA ASP A 338 15.07 2.24 2.80
C ASP A 338 16.32 2.30 3.70
N TYR A 339 17.22 3.25 3.43
CA TYR A 339 18.43 3.45 4.23
C TYR A 339 18.11 3.82 5.68
N TYR A 340 17.15 4.73 5.88
CA TYR A 340 16.75 5.20 7.20
C TYR A 340 16.11 4.09 8.04
N LEU A 341 15.31 3.21 7.44
CA LEU A 341 14.67 2.11 8.17
C LEU A 341 15.68 1.04 8.59
N ILE A 342 16.63 0.69 7.70
CA ILE A 342 17.73 -0.22 8.02
C ILE A 342 18.58 0.37 9.16
N GLU A 343 18.96 1.64 9.05
CA GLU A 343 19.78 2.32 10.05
C GLU A 343 19.04 2.45 11.40
N SER A 344 17.76 2.83 11.40
CA SER A 344 16.92 2.89 12.60
C SER A 344 16.82 1.53 13.31
N ALA A 345 16.66 0.43 12.55
CA ALA A 345 16.65 -0.90 13.12
C ALA A 345 18.00 -1.23 13.79
N TYR A 346 19.12 -0.88 13.15
CA TYR A 346 20.47 -1.08 13.68
C TYR A 346 20.71 -0.26 14.95
N GLN A 347 20.39 1.03 14.94
CA GLN A 347 20.55 1.93 16.10
C GLN A 347 19.74 1.45 17.31
N ARG A 348 18.53 0.91 17.08
CA ARG A 348 17.70 0.35 18.14
C ARG A 348 18.33 -0.92 18.74
N THR A 349 18.85 -1.82 17.91
CA THR A 349 19.29 -3.15 18.36
C THR A 349 20.74 -3.18 18.84
N PHE A 350 21.66 -2.48 18.19
CA PHE A 350 23.09 -2.44 18.55
C PHE A 350 23.44 -1.30 19.51
N ASN A 351 22.82 -0.13 19.36
CA ASN A 351 23.14 1.06 20.17
C ASN A 351 22.12 1.33 21.28
N ASN A 352 21.13 0.44 21.45
CA ASN A 352 20.11 0.51 22.48
C ASN A 352 19.33 1.84 22.51
N LYS A 353 19.22 2.52 21.36
CA LYS A 353 18.43 3.75 21.20
C LYS A 353 16.94 3.39 21.10
N LYS A 354 16.34 3.02 22.24
CA LYS A 354 14.96 2.48 22.31
C LYS A 354 13.86 3.53 22.12
N GLU A 355 14.15 4.81 22.32
CA GLU A 355 13.16 5.87 22.15
C GLU A 355 13.30 6.52 20.77
N PRO A 356 12.20 6.73 20.02
CA PRO A 356 12.24 7.41 18.72
C PRO A 356 12.93 8.76 18.81
N SER A 357 12.63 9.54 19.86
CA SER A 357 13.23 10.85 20.16
C SER A 357 14.75 10.83 20.31
N LYS A 358 15.35 9.65 20.56
CA LYS A 358 16.80 9.44 20.67
C LYS A 358 17.44 8.96 19.36
N ILE A 359 16.65 8.57 18.37
CA ILE A 359 17.13 8.21 17.03
C ILE A 359 17.03 9.46 16.16
N SER A 360 18.13 10.22 16.12
CA SER A 360 18.30 11.49 15.41
C SER A 360 18.53 11.31 13.91
N ILE A 361 18.46 12.43 13.18
CA ILE A 361 18.81 12.58 11.76
C ILE A 361 20.14 11.88 11.46
N PHE A 362 20.17 11.03 10.44
CA PHE A 362 21.37 10.36 9.98
C PHE A 362 22.13 11.23 9.00
N SER A 363 22.69 12.35 9.48
CA SER A 363 23.36 13.33 8.61
C SER A 363 24.49 12.72 7.78
N TYR A 364 25.20 11.73 8.32
CA TYR A 364 26.24 10.99 7.61
C TYR A 364 25.70 10.14 6.45
N LEU A 365 24.40 9.83 6.39
CA LEU A 365 23.76 9.24 5.22
C LEU A 365 23.39 10.31 4.18
N ASP A 366 22.87 11.44 4.64
CA ASP A 366 22.44 12.55 3.79
C ASP A 366 23.58 13.17 2.98
N GLU A 367 24.82 13.06 3.46
CA GLU A 367 26.00 13.61 2.80
C GLU A 367 26.38 12.93 1.47
N TRP A 368 25.97 11.68 1.25
CA TRP A 368 26.40 10.90 0.08
C TRP A 368 25.26 10.25 -0.69
N LEU A 369 24.10 10.03 -0.05
CA LEU A 369 22.96 9.44 -0.74
C LEU A 369 22.55 10.31 -1.93
N PRO A 370 22.32 9.71 -3.12
CA PRO A 370 21.85 10.47 -4.26
C PRO A 370 20.45 11.04 -3.98
N GLN A 371 20.08 12.09 -4.71
CA GLN A 371 18.68 12.47 -4.80
C GLN A 371 17.96 11.44 -5.67
N PHE A 372 17.15 10.59 -5.03
CA PHE A 372 16.33 9.62 -5.74
C PHE A 372 15.21 10.35 -6.50
N GLU A 373 14.89 9.87 -7.70
CA GLU A 373 13.84 10.45 -8.53
C GLU A 373 12.48 10.34 -7.83
N ASP A 374 11.70 11.42 -7.90
CA ASP A 374 10.34 11.41 -7.38
C ASP A 374 9.51 10.39 -8.18
N GLN A 375 8.76 9.54 -7.46
CA GLN A 375 7.80 8.64 -8.10
C GLN A 375 6.80 9.44 -8.94
N THR A 376 6.39 8.87 -10.09
CA THR A 376 5.46 9.51 -11.03
C THR A 376 4.19 9.93 -10.30
N GLN A 377 3.89 11.22 -10.34
CA GLN A 377 2.74 11.80 -9.66
C GLN A 377 1.46 11.36 -10.35
N ASP A 378 0.54 10.77 -9.59
CA ASP A 378 -0.84 10.55 -10.00
C ASP A 378 -1.72 11.67 -9.42
N ASP A 379 -2.19 12.58 -10.28
CA ASP A 379 -3.05 13.72 -9.92
C ASP A 379 -4.43 13.30 -9.34
N SER A 380 -4.78 12.01 -9.43
CA SER A 380 -6.01 11.46 -8.87
C SER A 380 -5.97 11.29 -7.34
N TYR A 381 -4.79 11.33 -6.72
CA TYR A 381 -4.61 11.21 -5.28
C TYR A 381 -3.99 12.47 -4.66
N ASP A 382 -4.31 12.76 -3.39
CA ASP A 382 -3.48 13.68 -2.62
C ASP A 382 -2.18 12.95 -2.28
N TYR A 383 -1.02 13.58 -2.42
CA TYR A 383 0.25 12.93 -2.11
C TYR A 383 1.10 13.75 -1.14
N TYR A 384 1.89 13.04 -0.34
CA TYR A 384 2.78 13.61 0.66
C TYR A 384 4.12 12.92 0.61
N LYS A 385 5.17 13.67 0.85
CA LYS A 385 6.53 13.15 0.86
C LYS A 385 6.98 12.98 2.32
N ILE A 386 7.36 11.76 2.69
CA ILE A 386 8.11 11.49 3.93
C ILE A 386 9.51 11.05 3.49
N LEU A 387 10.53 11.77 3.96
CA LEU A 387 11.89 11.68 3.43
C LEU A 387 11.87 11.94 1.91
N ASP A 388 12.13 10.91 1.11
CA ASP A 388 12.06 10.94 -0.35
C ASP A 388 10.98 10.02 -0.94
N THR A 389 10.18 9.38 -0.10
CA THR A 389 9.14 8.45 -0.52
C THR A 389 7.80 9.16 -0.60
N VAL A 390 7.13 9.00 -1.73
CA VAL A 390 5.77 9.52 -1.95
C VAL A 390 4.77 8.58 -1.31
N ILE A 391 3.84 9.16 -0.56
CA ILE A 391 2.73 8.48 0.09
C ILE A 391 1.46 9.05 -0.51
N TYR A 392 0.64 8.16 -1.07
CA TYR A 392 -0.65 8.52 -1.60
C TYR A 392 -1.71 8.46 -0.49
N ALA A 393 -2.53 9.50 -0.45
CA ALA A 393 -3.70 9.59 0.39
C ALA A 393 -4.92 9.70 -0.53
N GLN A 394 -6.01 9.04 -0.12
CA GLN A 394 -7.27 9.18 -0.83
C GLN A 394 -7.67 10.67 -0.87
N LYS A 395 -7.84 11.20 -2.08
CA LYS A 395 -8.21 12.60 -2.29
C LYS A 395 -9.44 12.93 -1.49
N ARG A 396 -9.35 13.92 -0.61
CA ARG A 396 -10.51 14.34 0.19
C ARG A 396 -11.48 15.05 -0.74
N THR A 397 -12.57 14.38 -1.12
CA THR A 397 -13.72 15.09 -1.71
C THR A 397 -14.19 16.14 -0.71
N GLU A 398 -14.06 17.41 -1.09
CA GLU A 398 -14.46 18.53 -0.25
C GLU A 398 -15.95 18.40 0.11
N PHE A 399 -16.31 18.68 1.36
CA PHE A 399 -17.67 18.50 1.84
C PHE A 399 -18.65 19.34 1.01
N LEU A 400 -19.67 18.71 0.42
CA LEU A 400 -20.62 19.30 -0.54
C LEU A 400 -20.03 19.72 -1.90
N SER A 401 -18.82 19.28 -2.25
CA SER A 401 -18.33 19.38 -3.63
C SER A 401 -19.20 18.56 -4.58
N ASP A 402 -19.18 18.93 -5.86
CA ASP A 402 -19.87 18.19 -6.92
C ASP A 402 -19.46 16.70 -6.92
N GLU A 403 -18.20 16.40 -6.63
CA GLU A 403 -17.66 15.04 -6.52
C GLU A 403 -18.17 14.30 -5.26
N TYR A 404 -18.24 14.98 -4.11
CA TYR A 404 -18.82 14.42 -2.87
C TYR A 404 -20.29 14.06 -3.05
N LEU A 405 -21.08 14.94 -3.66
CA LEU A 405 -22.49 14.71 -3.91
C LEU A 405 -22.69 13.58 -4.93
N ASN A 406 -21.92 13.56 -6.02
CA ASN A 406 -21.95 12.48 -7.00
C ASN A 406 -21.64 11.11 -6.38
N ASN A 407 -20.66 11.03 -5.47
CA ASN A 407 -20.35 9.80 -4.74
C ASN A 407 -21.49 9.33 -3.81
N ILE A 408 -22.30 10.25 -3.28
CA ILE A 408 -23.49 9.90 -2.49
C ILE A 408 -24.60 9.38 -3.40
N TYR A 409 -24.78 9.97 -4.59
CA TYR A 409 -25.85 9.60 -5.51
C TYR A 409 -25.69 8.18 -6.07
N THR A 410 -24.46 7.72 -6.30
CA THR A 410 -24.14 6.44 -6.96
C THR A 410 -24.12 5.21 -6.04
N LYS A 411 -24.22 5.37 -4.71
CA LYS A 411 -24.12 4.27 -3.74
C LYS A 411 -25.47 3.64 -3.35
N ASP A 412 -25.46 2.39 -2.90
CA ASP A 412 -26.65 1.64 -2.45
C ASP A 412 -27.27 2.22 -1.16
N LEU A 413 -28.53 1.87 -0.90
CA LEU A 413 -29.35 2.41 0.20
C LEU A 413 -28.72 2.20 1.60
N GLU A 414 -28.11 1.05 1.87
CA GLU A 414 -27.47 0.77 3.18
C GLU A 414 -26.20 1.61 3.39
N GLU A 415 -25.45 1.92 2.33
CA GLU A 415 -24.30 2.83 2.41
C GLU A 415 -24.75 4.29 2.57
N LYS A 416 -25.90 4.66 1.98
CA LYS A 416 -26.52 5.97 2.15
C LYS A 416 -26.92 6.23 3.60
N ASP A 417 -27.47 5.25 4.30
CA ASP A 417 -27.82 5.39 5.72
C ASP A 417 -26.59 5.61 6.61
N LYS A 418 -25.48 4.90 6.37
CA LYS A 418 -24.20 5.15 7.06
C LYS A 418 -23.62 6.54 6.75
N ILE A 419 -23.83 7.06 5.55
CA ILE A 419 -23.40 8.41 5.17
C ILE A 419 -24.26 9.46 5.90
N VAL A 420 -25.57 9.24 5.99
CA VAL A 420 -26.51 10.10 6.74
C VAL A 420 -26.15 10.13 8.23
N GLU A 421 -25.82 8.99 8.81
CA GLU A 421 -25.38 8.88 10.19
C GLU A 421 -24.05 9.64 10.43
N ASN A 422 -23.09 9.51 9.52
CA ASN A 422 -21.84 10.27 9.57
C ASN A 422 -22.04 11.79 9.40
N LEU A 423 -22.99 12.20 8.55
CA LEU A 423 -23.39 13.60 8.34
C LEU A 423 -23.98 14.18 9.62
N TYR A 424 -24.89 13.44 10.26
CA TYR A 424 -25.52 13.81 11.52
C TYR A 424 -24.47 14.01 12.62
N THR A 425 -23.56 13.06 12.79
CA THR A 425 -22.50 13.13 13.82
C THR A 425 -21.57 14.32 13.60
N ARG A 426 -21.17 14.61 12.35
CA ARG A 426 -20.30 15.76 12.04
C ARG A 426 -20.98 17.12 12.23
N ILE A 427 -22.28 17.21 11.95
CA ILE A 427 -23.07 18.42 12.21
C ILE A 427 -23.21 18.62 13.71
N LYS A 428 -23.51 17.54 14.45
CA LYS A 428 -23.58 17.55 15.91
C LYS A 428 -22.28 18.02 16.54
N ASP A 429 -21.14 17.43 16.16
CA ASP A 429 -19.82 17.84 16.67
C ASP A 429 -19.49 19.31 16.37
N LYS A 430 -19.86 19.82 15.19
CA LYS A 430 -19.65 21.24 14.84
C LYS A 430 -20.54 22.18 15.63
N ILE A 431 -21.76 21.77 15.95
CA ILE A 431 -22.69 22.56 16.79
C ILE A 431 -22.22 22.55 18.25
N GLU A 432 -21.80 21.39 18.76
CA GLU A 432 -21.29 21.23 20.13
C GLU A 432 -19.98 22.01 20.36
N ASN A 433 -19.12 22.13 19.34
CA ASN A 433 -17.87 22.91 19.43
C ASN A 433 -18.04 24.44 19.33
N VAL A 434 -19.22 24.95 18.97
CA VAL A 434 -19.47 26.40 18.79
C VAL A 434 -20.17 27.02 20.02
N ILE A 435 -20.71 26.21 20.94
CA ILE A 435 -21.52 26.67 22.06
C ILE A 435 -20.88 26.23 23.38
N ASP A 436 -20.25 27.18 24.08
CA ASP A 436 -19.66 26.93 25.41
C ASP A 436 -20.71 27.05 26.54
N GLU A 437 -20.62 26.10 27.48
CA GLU A 437 -21.29 25.91 28.77
C GLU A 437 -22.83 25.76 28.91
N ASN A 438 -23.26 24.49 28.82
CA ASN A 438 -23.95 23.69 29.87
C ASN A 438 -25.26 24.15 30.56
N SER A 439 -25.90 25.26 30.17
CA SER A 439 -27.26 25.57 30.67
C SER A 439 -28.30 25.80 29.57
N ILE A 440 -27.85 26.14 28.36
CA ILE A 440 -28.72 26.47 27.22
C ILE A 440 -29.00 25.22 26.35
N LEU A 441 -28.07 24.25 26.36
CA LEU A 441 -28.07 23.04 25.50
C LEU A 441 -29.30 22.14 25.65
N LYS A 442 -29.87 22.02 26.87
CA LYS A 442 -31.01 21.12 27.08
C LYS A 442 -32.29 21.65 26.42
N ASN A 443 -32.54 22.96 26.52
CA ASN A 443 -33.71 23.59 25.91
C ASN A 443 -33.52 23.85 24.41
N ILE A 444 -32.29 24.09 23.95
CA ILE A 444 -32.02 24.29 22.52
C ILE A 444 -32.05 22.96 21.75
N ASN A 445 -31.50 21.86 22.28
CA ASN A 445 -31.58 20.56 21.60
C ASN A 445 -33.02 20.05 21.48
N ASP A 446 -33.83 20.20 22.54
CA ASP A 446 -35.24 19.79 22.53
C ASP A 446 -36.09 20.58 21.49
N ILE A 447 -35.64 21.77 21.07
CA ILE A 447 -36.34 22.61 20.09
C ILE A 447 -35.73 22.52 18.68
N LEU A 448 -34.40 22.55 18.55
CA LEU A 448 -33.71 22.50 17.26
C LEU A 448 -33.69 21.10 16.65
N GLU A 449 -33.56 20.03 17.45
CA GLU A 449 -33.48 18.68 16.92
C GLU A 449 -34.76 18.27 16.17
N PRO A 450 -35.99 18.51 16.68
CA PRO A 450 -37.22 18.24 15.94
C PRO A 450 -37.37 19.13 14.70
N LEU A 451 -36.94 20.39 14.75
CA LEU A 451 -37.04 21.33 13.62
C LEU A 451 -36.06 20.97 12.51
N LEU A 452 -34.83 20.59 12.84
CA LEU A 452 -33.82 20.11 11.89
C LEU A 452 -34.25 18.77 11.29
N LYS A 453 -34.74 17.82 12.11
CA LYS A 453 -35.33 16.58 11.60
C LYS A 453 -36.48 16.86 10.64
N LYS A 454 -37.42 17.74 11.01
CA LYS A 454 -38.57 18.09 10.16
C LYS A 454 -38.15 18.79 8.86
N TRP A 455 -37.18 19.69 8.91
CA TRP A 455 -36.63 20.35 7.73
C TRP A 455 -35.91 19.35 6.81
N PHE A 456 -35.08 18.48 7.39
CA PHE A 456 -34.34 17.44 6.67
C PHE A 456 -35.29 16.43 6.02
N PHE A 457 -36.30 15.93 6.74
CA PHE A 457 -37.31 15.02 6.19
C PHE A 457 -38.15 15.68 5.10
N ASN A 458 -38.45 16.98 5.19
CA ASN A 458 -39.15 17.70 4.12
C ASN A 458 -38.30 17.88 2.86
N ILE A 459 -36.99 18.11 3.01
CA ILE A 459 -36.08 18.21 1.86
C ILE A 459 -35.91 16.85 1.20
N ILE A 460 -35.69 15.78 1.98
CA ILE A 460 -35.60 14.42 1.44
C ILE A 460 -36.91 14.00 0.79
N GLY A 461 -38.07 14.34 1.38
CA GLY A 461 -39.37 14.07 0.80
C GLY A 461 -39.55 14.75 -0.57
N LYS A 462 -39.22 16.04 -0.67
CA LYS A 462 -39.30 16.77 -1.95
C LYS A 462 -38.33 16.21 -3.00
N LEU A 463 -37.09 15.91 -2.61
CA LEU A 463 -36.11 15.30 -3.50
C LEU A 463 -36.55 13.93 -4.02
N LYS A 464 -37.21 13.13 -3.16
CA LYS A 464 -37.77 11.83 -3.53
C LYS A 464 -38.93 11.97 -4.52
N ASP A 465 -39.83 12.91 -4.28
CA ASP A 465 -40.97 13.16 -5.17
C ASP A 465 -40.55 13.69 -6.54
N ASP A 466 -39.55 14.58 -6.57
CA ASP A 466 -38.99 15.12 -7.82
C ASP A 466 -38.19 14.04 -8.58
N PHE A 467 -37.48 13.15 -7.87
CA PHE A 467 -36.81 11.99 -8.48
C PHE A 467 -37.81 11.01 -9.11
N ILE A 468 -38.91 10.69 -8.41
CA ILE A 468 -39.95 9.79 -8.94
C ILE A 468 -40.59 10.39 -10.20
N LYS A 469 -40.87 11.70 -10.20
CA LYS A 469 -41.39 12.39 -11.40
C LYS A 469 -40.42 12.31 -12.56
N GLU A 470 -39.13 12.48 -12.32
CA GLU A 470 -38.16 12.56 -13.40
C GLU A 470 -37.70 11.18 -13.91
N GLN A 471 -37.72 10.14 -13.07
CA GLN A 471 -37.70 8.75 -13.56
C GLN A 471 -38.90 8.46 -14.46
N GLY A 472 -40.12 8.85 -14.05
CA GLY A 472 -41.31 8.68 -14.88
C GLY A 472 -41.20 9.42 -16.22
N ARG A 473 -40.57 10.61 -16.25
CA ARG A 473 -40.34 11.36 -17.49
C ARG A 473 -39.30 10.69 -18.39
N LEU A 474 -38.23 10.15 -17.81
CA LEU A 474 -37.17 9.41 -18.53
C LEU A 474 -37.67 8.09 -19.11
N GLU A 475 -38.48 7.34 -18.35
CA GLU A 475 -39.10 6.10 -18.83
C GLU A 475 -40.08 6.38 -19.99
N ASN A 476 -40.88 7.44 -19.89
CA ASN A 476 -41.78 7.87 -20.97
C ASN A 476 -41.00 8.33 -22.21
N LYS A 477 -39.87 9.01 -22.04
CA LYS A 477 -39.01 9.42 -23.15
C LYS A 477 -38.37 8.20 -23.84
N LYS A 478 -37.80 7.27 -23.07
CA LYS A 478 -37.27 6.00 -23.60
C LYS A 478 -38.34 5.21 -24.34
N LYS A 479 -39.57 5.15 -23.80
CA LYS A 479 -40.69 4.48 -24.45
C LYS A 479 -41.03 5.13 -25.80
N SER A 480 -41.07 6.46 -25.86
CA SER A 480 -41.31 7.19 -27.11
C SER A 480 -40.19 6.99 -28.14
N ASP A 481 -38.93 6.95 -27.69
CA ASP A 481 -37.78 6.71 -28.58
C ASP A 481 -37.78 5.26 -29.11
N TYR A 482 -38.17 4.28 -28.29
CA TYR A 482 -38.38 2.90 -28.75
C TYR A 482 -39.55 2.77 -29.72
N GLU A 483 -40.64 3.50 -29.52
CA GLU A 483 -41.78 3.52 -30.45
C GLU A 483 -41.37 4.07 -31.82
N LYS A 484 -40.55 5.14 -31.87
CA LYS A 484 -39.98 5.65 -33.13
C LYS A 484 -39.04 4.65 -33.79
N THR A 485 -38.18 4.00 -33.01
CA THR A 485 -37.25 2.98 -33.53
C THR A 485 -38.02 1.78 -34.12
N ILE A 486 -39.12 1.37 -33.47
CA ILE A 486 -40.01 0.33 -33.97
C ILE A 486 -40.68 0.76 -35.28
N GLU A 487 -41.10 2.02 -35.40
CA GLU A 487 -41.69 2.56 -36.63
C GLU A 487 -40.69 2.60 -37.80
N GLU A 488 -39.45 3.02 -37.53
CA GLU A 488 -38.35 3.00 -38.51
C GLU A 488 -38.02 1.58 -38.98
N LEU A 489 -37.89 0.63 -38.05
CA LEU A 489 -37.66 -0.78 -38.38
C LEU A 489 -38.81 -1.37 -39.20
N ASN A 490 -40.06 -1.03 -38.88
CA ASN A 490 -41.21 -1.46 -39.66
C ASN A 490 -41.23 -0.89 -41.08
N ASN A 491 -40.77 0.35 -41.27
CA ASN A 491 -40.62 0.95 -42.59
C ASN A 491 -39.50 0.29 -43.39
N GLN A 492 -38.37 -0.05 -42.75
CA GLN A 492 -37.29 -0.82 -43.38
C GLN A 492 -37.74 -2.22 -43.80
N ILE A 493 -38.50 -2.93 -42.95
CA ILE A 493 -39.09 -4.23 -43.29
C ILE A 493 -40.02 -4.11 -44.50
N ARG A 494 -40.83 -3.04 -44.57
CA ARG A 494 -41.70 -2.78 -45.72
C ARG A 494 -40.89 -2.58 -47.01
N HIS A 495 -39.85 -1.77 -46.95
CA HIS A 495 -38.98 -1.51 -48.10
C HIS A 495 -38.20 -2.76 -48.54
N LEU A 496 -37.80 -3.62 -47.60
CA LEU A 496 -37.15 -4.91 -47.91
C LEU A 496 -38.13 -5.90 -48.55
N LYS A 497 -39.40 -5.93 -48.12
CA LYS A 497 -40.44 -6.72 -48.77
C LYS A 497 -40.72 -6.24 -50.19
N ASP A 498 -40.88 -4.93 -50.39
CA ASP A 498 -41.09 -4.37 -51.72
C ASP A 498 -39.91 -4.66 -52.68
N ASN A 499 -38.68 -4.67 -52.15
CA ASN A 499 -37.50 -5.06 -52.93
C ASN A 499 -37.45 -6.57 -53.20
N TYR A 500 -37.86 -7.41 -52.24
CA TYR A 500 -37.95 -8.85 -52.41
C TYR A 500 -38.96 -9.20 -53.51
N ASP A 501 -40.15 -8.62 -53.46
CA ASP A 501 -41.22 -8.85 -54.44
C ASP A 501 -40.77 -8.43 -55.85
N ARG A 502 -40.08 -7.29 -55.98
CA ARG A 502 -39.47 -6.87 -57.26
C ARG A 502 -38.41 -7.84 -57.78
N THR A 503 -37.57 -8.36 -56.88
CA THR A 503 -36.51 -9.31 -57.25
C THR A 503 -37.12 -10.66 -57.64
N GLU A 504 -38.21 -11.07 -56.99
CA GLU A 504 -38.97 -12.27 -57.32
C GLU A 504 -39.63 -12.14 -58.71
N ASP A 505 -40.24 -10.99 -59.01
CA ASP A 505 -40.77 -10.68 -60.34
C ASP A 505 -39.69 -10.67 -61.42
N GLU A 506 -38.49 -10.14 -61.13
CA GLU A 506 -37.35 -10.18 -62.04
C GLU A 506 -36.84 -11.61 -62.28
N ILE A 507 -36.81 -12.46 -61.25
CA ILE A 507 -36.44 -13.88 -61.37
C ILE A 507 -37.48 -14.66 -62.18
N ILE A 508 -38.77 -14.37 -61.99
CA ILE A 508 -39.86 -14.99 -62.77
C ILE A 508 -39.76 -14.57 -64.24
N ASN A 509 -39.45 -13.30 -64.53
CA ASN A 509 -39.24 -12.80 -65.89
C ASN A 509 -37.97 -13.36 -66.55
N GLN A 510 -36.88 -13.56 -65.78
CA GLN A 510 -35.68 -14.24 -66.28
C GLN A 510 -35.95 -15.73 -66.56
N LYS A 511 -36.72 -16.44 -65.72
CA LYS A 511 -37.14 -17.82 -66.00
C LYS A 511 -38.03 -17.92 -67.24
N HIS A 512 -38.88 -16.92 -67.50
CA HIS A 512 -39.65 -16.85 -68.74
C HIS A 512 -38.78 -16.60 -69.98
N SER A 513 -37.66 -15.88 -69.83
CA SER A 513 -36.70 -15.62 -70.91
C SER A 513 -35.79 -16.82 -71.19
N ILE A 514 -35.45 -17.61 -70.16
CA ILE A 514 -34.62 -18.82 -70.27
C ILE A 514 -35.42 -20.00 -70.88
N ASN A 515 -36.72 -20.11 -70.57
CA ASN A 515 -37.60 -21.12 -71.18
C ASN A 515 -37.95 -20.88 -72.66
N GLN A 516 -37.59 -19.72 -73.24
CA GLN A 516 -37.68 -19.48 -74.68
C GLN A 516 -36.38 -19.76 -75.45
N SER A 517 -35.29 -20.12 -74.75
CA SER A 517 -33.94 -20.20 -75.35
C SER A 517 -33.31 -21.60 -75.28
N GLN A 518 -34.01 -22.62 -74.77
CA GLN A 518 -33.47 -23.99 -74.67
C GLN A 518 -34.53 -25.04 -75.03
N GLN A 519 -34.73 -25.20 -76.33
CA GLN A 519 -35.24 -26.44 -76.91
C GLN A 519 -34.46 -26.74 -78.19
N GLU A 520 -33.17 -27.04 -78.07
CA GLU A 520 -32.46 -27.91 -79.01
C GLU A 520 -31.09 -28.34 -78.46
N PHE A 521 -30.96 -29.66 -78.37
CA PHE A 521 -29.76 -30.49 -78.26
C PHE A 521 -29.08 -30.75 -76.90
N SER A 522 -28.79 -32.04 -76.78
CA SER A 522 -28.55 -32.87 -75.60
C SER A 522 -27.10 -33.36 -75.53
N ASP A 523 -26.77 -33.90 -74.35
CA ASP A 523 -25.68 -34.81 -74.00
C ASP A 523 -24.23 -34.27 -74.07
N ASP A 524 -23.55 -34.11 -72.92
CA ASP A 524 -22.71 -35.16 -72.31
C ASP A 524 -21.89 -34.66 -71.10
N THR A 525 -21.62 -35.59 -70.16
CA THR A 525 -20.47 -35.67 -69.22
C THR A 525 -20.21 -34.66 -68.06
N LYS A 526 -20.21 -35.24 -66.85
CA LYS A 526 -19.20 -35.26 -65.75
C LYS A 526 -18.53 -33.98 -65.17
N THR A 527 -18.48 -34.02 -63.82
CA THR A 527 -17.43 -33.62 -62.85
C THR A 527 -17.26 -32.17 -62.36
N ASN A 528 -17.18 -32.10 -61.03
CA ASN A 528 -16.34 -31.28 -60.16
C ASN A 528 -16.67 -29.82 -59.80
N GLU A 529 -16.73 -29.66 -58.47
CA GLU A 529 -16.02 -28.68 -57.64
C GLU A 529 -16.51 -27.23 -57.48
N ASP A 530 -16.41 -26.86 -56.19
CA ASP A 530 -16.09 -25.56 -55.63
C ASP A 530 -17.19 -24.55 -55.27
N LYS A 531 -17.39 -24.47 -53.94
CA LYS A 531 -17.16 -23.30 -53.08
C LYS A 531 -17.48 -21.94 -53.70
N ASN A 532 -18.40 -21.23 -53.06
CA ASN A 532 -18.17 -19.83 -52.75
C ASN A 532 -18.70 -19.45 -51.36
N ASN A 533 -17.74 -19.13 -50.50
CA ASN A 533 -17.91 -18.37 -49.26
C ASN A 533 -18.42 -16.97 -49.62
N ILE A 534 -19.48 -16.52 -48.96
CA ILE A 534 -19.77 -15.08 -48.83
C ILE A 534 -19.64 -14.75 -47.35
N SER A 535 -18.48 -14.19 -46.97
CA SER A 535 -18.26 -13.54 -45.69
C SER A 535 -18.89 -12.15 -45.73
N TYR A 536 -19.84 -11.86 -44.85
CA TYR A 536 -20.28 -10.49 -44.59
C TYR A 536 -19.46 -9.91 -43.45
N ASN A 537 -18.70 -8.88 -43.80
CA ASN A 537 -17.95 -8.02 -42.90
C ASN A 537 -18.91 -6.91 -42.42
N ILE A 538 -19.28 -6.92 -41.14
CA ILE A 538 -20.02 -5.80 -40.53
C ILE A 538 -19.01 -4.94 -39.79
N ASN A 539 -18.60 -3.86 -40.45
CA ASN A 539 -17.95 -2.72 -39.82
C ASN A 539 -19.03 -1.91 -39.11
N ASN A 540 -19.12 -2.03 -37.78
CA ASN A 540 -19.79 -1.03 -36.95
C ASN A 540 -18.77 0.02 -36.52
N LYS A 541 -18.72 1.12 -37.26
CA LYS A 541 -18.34 2.43 -36.73
C LYS A 541 -19.62 3.28 -36.71
N ASP A 542 -19.71 4.11 -35.67
CA ASP A 542 -20.67 5.19 -35.44
C ASP A 542 -21.55 4.97 -34.19
N THR A 543 -20.90 4.96 -33.03
CA THR A 543 -21.52 5.47 -31.79
C THR A 543 -21.34 6.98 -31.76
N GLU A 544 -22.30 7.71 -32.33
CA GLU A 544 -22.43 9.15 -32.09
C GLU A 544 -22.76 9.39 -30.61
N SER A 545 -21.92 10.19 -29.96
CA SER A 545 -22.07 10.61 -28.58
C SER A 545 -23.29 11.52 -28.41
N ILE A 546 -24.35 11.02 -27.77
CA ILE A 546 -25.50 11.81 -27.31
C ILE A 546 -25.54 11.83 -25.77
N ASP A 547 -24.43 12.16 -25.12
CA ASP A 547 -24.39 12.28 -23.64
C ASP A 547 -23.85 13.62 -23.12
N GLY A 548 -23.41 14.53 -24.01
CA GLY A 548 -22.90 15.84 -23.61
C GLY A 548 -23.96 16.94 -23.44
N LYS A 549 -25.13 16.80 -24.07
CA LYS A 549 -26.16 17.87 -24.06
C LYS A 549 -27.09 17.79 -22.85
N THR A 550 -27.37 16.60 -22.34
CA THR A 550 -28.26 16.36 -21.18
C THR A 550 -27.63 16.79 -19.84
N PHE A 551 -26.31 16.61 -19.69
CA PHE A 551 -25.57 17.00 -18.48
C PHE A 551 -25.52 18.52 -18.28
N ASN A 552 -25.36 19.29 -19.37
CA ASN A 552 -25.35 20.75 -19.31
C ASN A 552 -26.75 21.33 -19.03
N GLU A 553 -27.82 20.68 -19.48
CA GLU A 553 -29.20 21.04 -19.12
C GLU A 553 -29.49 20.76 -17.64
N PHE A 554 -29.03 19.63 -17.09
CA PHE A 554 -29.10 19.33 -15.65
C PHE A 554 -28.27 20.31 -14.80
N LYS A 555 -27.06 20.65 -15.26
CA LYS A 555 -26.19 21.65 -14.63
C LYS A 555 -26.82 23.05 -14.62
N ASN A 556 -27.56 23.40 -15.67
CA ASN A 556 -28.29 24.67 -15.76
C ASN A 556 -29.54 24.69 -14.88
N LEU A 557 -30.31 23.60 -14.80
CA LEU A 557 -31.45 23.44 -13.88
C LEU A 557 -31.03 23.46 -12.40
N ALA A 558 -29.92 22.78 -12.07
CA ALA A 558 -29.33 22.81 -10.73
C ALA A 558 -28.78 24.21 -10.38
N LYS A 559 -28.16 24.89 -11.35
CA LYS A 559 -27.81 26.32 -11.21
C LYS A 559 -29.04 27.18 -11.04
N GLU A 560 -30.13 26.96 -11.75
CA GLU A 560 -31.38 27.74 -11.63
C GLU A 560 -32.02 27.57 -10.25
N TYR A 561 -31.99 26.36 -9.69
CA TYR A 561 -32.43 26.06 -8.32
C TYR A 561 -31.51 26.64 -7.22
N LEU A 562 -30.20 26.65 -7.44
CA LEU A 562 -29.22 27.26 -6.53
C LEU A 562 -29.13 28.79 -6.69
N SER A 563 -29.61 29.32 -7.83
CA SER A 563 -29.72 30.76 -8.13
C SER A 563 -31.06 31.34 -7.68
N ILE A 564 -31.80 30.68 -6.79
CA ILE A 564 -32.88 31.33 -6.03
C ILE A 564 -32.23 32.50 -5.28
N ASN A 565 -32.37 33.65 -5.90
CA ASN A 565 -31.87 34.93 -5.49
C ASN A 565 -32.25 35.19 -4.03
N LYS A 566 -31.34 35.88 -3.32
CA LYS A 566 -31.57 36.56 -2.04
C LYS A 566 -32.83 37.47 -1.99
N GLY A 567 -33.61 37.57 -3.07
CA GLY A 567 -34.83 38.37 -3.20
C GLY A 567 -36.16 37.60 -3.08
N ASP A 568 -36.20 36.27 -3.16
CA ASP A 568 -37.46 35.49 -3.10
C ASP A 568 -37.67 34.70 -1.79
N ILE A 569 -37.12 35.23 -0.68
CA ILE A 569 -37.69 34.88 0.62
C ILE A 569 -39.07 35.56 0.66
N ASN A 570 -40.11 34.77 0.35
CA ASN A 570 -41.50 35.22 0.34
C ASN A 570 -41.77 36.03 1.62
N LYS A 571 -42.50 37.17 1.52
CA LYS A 571 -42.89 38.01 2.67
C LYS A 571 -43.50 37.20 3.81
N LYS A 572 -44.11 36.04 3.51
CA LYS A 572 -44.59 35.08 4.50
C LYS A 572 -43.45 34.42 5.30
N THR A 573 -42.37 34.01 4.64
CA THR A 573 -41.18 33.38 5.25
C THR A 573 -40.32 34.41 5.99
N ILE A 574 -40.19 35.64 5.47
CA ILE A 574 -39.59 36.75 6.24
C ILE A 574 -40.47 37.09 7.44
N GLY A 575 -41.80 37.09 7.27
CA GLY A 575 -42.76 37.33 8.34
C GLY A 575 -42.66 36.29 9.46
N GLU A 576 -42.63 35.00 9.11
CA GLU A 576 -42.44 33.89 10.04
C GLU A 576 -41.08 33.96 10.75
N ILE A 577 -40.00 34.32 10.04
CA ILE A 577 -38.67 34.51 10.64
C ILE A 577 -38.64 35.74 11.57
N ILE A 578 -39.31 36.84 11.21
CA ILE A 578 -39.44 38.04 12.04
C ILE A 578 -40.30 37.75 13.27
N GLU A 579 -41.37 36.96 13.13
CA GLU A 579 -42.26 36.57 14.21
C GLU A 579 -41.54 35.64 15.20
N ILE A 580 -40.80 34.64 14.70
CA ILE A 580 -39.94 33.76 15.50
C ILE A 580 -38.83 34.57 16.19
N ARG A 581 -38.19 35.51 15.49
CA ARG A 581 -37.20 36.43 16.07
C ARG A 581 -37.81 37.29 17.17
N ASN A 582 -39.01 37.83 16.98
CA ASN A 582 -39.68 38.67 17.98
C ASN A 582 -40.14 37.87 19.20
N GLN A 583 -40.63 36.64 19.01
CA GLN A 583 -40.94 35.70 20.08
C GLN A 583 -39.68 35.33 20.88
N LEU A 584 -38.55 35.08 20.21
CA LEU A 584 -37.25 34.86 20.85
C LEU A 584 -36.75 36.09 21.61
N ILE A 585 -36.93 37.30 21.05
CA ILE A 585 -36.57 38.56 21.72
C ILE A 585 -37.45 38.81 22.96
N GLU A 586 -38.74 38.47 22.95
CA GLU A 586 -39.59 38.56 24.16
C GLU A 586 -39.17 37.57 25.23
N ILE A 587 -38.97 36.30 24.86
CA ILE A 587 -38.53 35.24 25.79
C ILE A 587 -37.17 35.56 26.43
N LEU A 588 -36.28 36.24 25.69
CA LEU A 588 -34.94 36.61 26.14
C LEU A 588 -34.86 38.00 26.79
N ARG A 589 -35.84 38.91 26.56
CA ARG A 589 -35.93 40.18 27.29
C ARG A 589 -36.19 39.97 28.78
N ASP A 590 -36.89 38.91 29.13
CA ASP A 590 -37.11 38.52 30.52
C ASP A 590 -35.87 37.87 31.17
N ASN A 591 -34.83 37.54 30.39
CA ASN A 591 -33.58 36.91 30.86
C ASN A 591 -32.33 37.52 30.19
N ILE A 592 -31.97 38.73 30.65
CA ILE A 592 -30.66 39.42 30.61
C ILE A 592 -29.72 39.23 29.38
N LYS A 593 -29.55 40.36 28.67
CA LYS A 593 -28.37 40.93 27.95
C LYS A 593 -27.42 39.99 27.18
N ILE A 594 -27.74 39.71 25.92
CA ILE A 594 -26.75 39.33 24.89
C ILE A 594 -26.91 40.28 23.69
N ASN A 595 -25.78 40.78 23.16
CA ASN A 595 -25.74 41.65 21.97
C ASN A 595 -25.76 40.77 20.70
N PHE A 596 -26.80 40.95 19.87
CA PHE A 596 -27.15 40.06 18.75
C PHE A 596 -26.43 40.38 17.42
N ASP A 597 -25.64 41.45 17.35
CA ASP A 597 -25.00 41.89 16.08
C ASP A 597 -23.65 41.20 15.79
N LYS A 598 -23.25 40.20 16.59
CA LYS A 598 -21.99 39.46 16.45
C LYS A 598 -22.29 37.99 16.23
#